data_AF-A0A923XRH7-F1
#
_entry.id   AF-A0A923XRH7-F1
#
_cell.length_a   1.000
_cell.length_b   1.000
_cell.length_c   1.000
_cell.angle_alpha   90.00
_cell.angle_beta   90.00
_cell.angle_gamma   90.00
#
_symmetry.space_group_name_H-M   'P 1'
#
loop_
_entity.id
_entity.type
_entity.pdbx_description
1 polymer ?
#
loop_
_entity_poly.entity_id
_entity_poly.type
_entity_poly.pdbx_seq_one_letter_code
_entity_poly.pdbx_strand_id
1 'polypeptide(L)'
;MSKKNLGVITQGSLSGGLEMRLSSSNSVEEVRVGKFVVVEGRQNRFFCMLTDVSLGTSNPKILLDPPTDDDFTSEILNGIGTFGTVKLQPMLMIERNTKSSEEELRPVKTIPSHFSNVCDASEHDFKTVFGDEHDPNKKMFNIGQPLDMDTPVCLDLDRFIERSNG
;
A
#
# COMPACT_ATOMS: atom_id res chain seq x y z
N MET A 1 -16.59 -4.17 -5.16
CA MET A 1 -16.37 -4.30 -3.70
C MET A 1 -15.64 -3.06 -3.21
N SER A 2 -16.02 -2.52 -2.04
CA SER A 2 -15.33 -1.36 -1.44
C SER A 2 -13.92 -1.76 -1.01
N LYS A 3 -12.90 -0.95 -1.34
CA LYS A 3 -11.50 -1.24 -0.93
C LYS A 3 -11.39 -1.14 0.59
N LYS A 4 -10.81 -2.16 1.26
CA LYS A 4 -10.58 -2.14 2.71
C LYS A 4 -9.59 -1.02 3.03
N ASN A 5 -10.02 -0.04 3.83
CA ASN A 5 -9.17 1.04 4.32
C ASN A 5 -8.27 0.47 5.43
N LEU A 6 -6.96 0.57 5.26
CA LEU A 6 -5.96 0.10 6.20
C LEU A 6 -5.54 1.17 7.19
N GLY A 7 -5.48 2.42 6.77
CA GLY A 7 -4.94 3.51 7.56
C GLY A 7 -4.63 4.76 6.75
N VAL A 8 -3.78 5.62 7.30
CA VAL A 8 -3.43 6.91 6.72
C VAL A 8 -1.94 7.20 6.80
N ILE A 9 -1.39 7.87 5.80
CA ILE A 9 0.02 8.29 5.78
C ILE A 9 0.27 9.31 6.90
N THR A 10 1.30 9.08 7.71
CA THR A 10 1.70 10.00 8.79
C THR A 10 3.03 10.70 8.52
N GLN A 11 3.91 10.09 7.73
CA GLN A 11 5.19 10.67 7.33
C GLN A 11 5.79 9.91 6.15
N GLY A 12 6.88 10.43 5.58
CA GLY A 12 7.62 9.73 4.54
C GLY A 12 8.52 10.63 3.72
N SER A 13 9.33 10.00 2.89
CA SER A 13 10.16 10.66 1.87
C SER A 13 10.32 9.73 0.67
N LEU A 14 10.81 10.28 -0.45
CA LEU A 14 11.02 9.46 -1.65
C LEU A 14 12.09 8.38 -1.43
N SER A 15 13.18 8.71 -0.73
CA SER A 15 14.29 7.79 -0.47
C SER A 15 14.04 6.84 0.69
N GLY A 16 13.32 7.29 1.73
CA GLY A 16 13.05 6.51 2.93
C GLY A 16 11.75 5.70 2.88
N GLY A 17 10.94 5.87 1.85
CA GLY A 17 9.59 5.30 1.79
C GLY A 17 8.58 6.10 2.62
N LEU A 18 7.39 5.53 2.77
CA LEU A 18 6.28 6.14 3.49
C LEU A 18 5.99 5.36 4.77
N GLU A 19 5.42 6.03 5.76
CA GLU A 19 4.90 5.41 6.97
C GLU A 19 3.42 5.72 7.07
N MET A 20 2.62 4.68 7.33
CA MET A 20 1.21 4.83 7.66
C MET A 20 0.95 4.43 9.10
N ARG A 21 -0.02 5.10 9.72
CA ARG A 21 -0.66 4.63 10.94
C ARG A 21 -1.83 3.73 10.57
N LEU A 22 -1.84 2.52 11.12
CA LEU A 22 -2.93 1.57 10.94
C LEU A 22 -4.21 2.12 11.60
N SER A 23 -5.34 1.97 10.92
CA SER A 23 -6.66 2.29 11.49
C SER A 23 -6.96 1.34 12.64
N SER A 24 -7.61 1.85 13.69
CA SER A 24 -8.04 1.05 14.86
C SER A 24 -9.02 -0.07 14.51
N SER A 25 -9.67 0.02 13.35
CA SER A 25 -10.55 -1.02 12.80
C SER A 25 -9.79 -2.23 12.24
N ASN A 26 -8.46 -2.20 12.15
CA ASN A 26 -7.64 -3.26 11.62
C ASN A 26 -6.68 -3.77 12.69
N SER A 27 -6.58 -5.10 12.83
CA SER A 27 -5.58 -5.70 13.70
C SER A 27 -4.20 -5.64 13.06
N VAL A 28 -3.18 -5.32 13.84
CA VAL A 28 -1.77 -5.39 13.42
C VAL A 28 -1.38 -6.82 13.02
N GLU A 29 -1.99 -7.83 13.64
CA GLU A 29 -1.72 -9.25 13.38
C GLU A 29 -2.21 -9.71 11.99
N GLU A 30 -3.18 -8.99 11.39
CA GLU A 30 -3.65 -9.27 10.02
C GLU A 30 -2.71 -8.69 8.96
N VAL A 31 -1.77 -7.84 9.35
CA VAL A 31 -0.89 -7.13 8.41
C VAL A 31 0.26 -8.04 7.98
N ARG A 32 0.43 -8.21 6.67
CA ARG A 32 1.48 -9.05 6.08
C ARG A 32 2.47 -8.25 5.25
N VAL A 33 3.76 -8.47 5.51
CA VAL A 33 4.87 -7.93 4.72
C VAL A 33 4.86 -8.58 3.34
N GLY A 34 5.18 -7.79 2.31
CA GLY A 34 5.10 -8.19 0.90
C GLY A 34 3.73 -7.93 0.27
N LYS A 35 2.70 -7.63 1.07
CA LYS A 35 1.38 -7.26 0.57
C LYS A 35 1.44 -5.94 -0.19
N PHE A 36 0.70 -5.85 -1.29
CA PHE A 36 0.58 -4.63 -2.08
C PHE A 36 -0.62 -3.80 -1.63
N VAL A 37 -0.40 -2.50 -1.56
CA VAL A 37 -1.40 -1.50 -1.13
C VAL A 37 -1.37 -0.32 -2.09
N VAL A 38 -2.46 0.44 -2.13
CA VAL A 38 -2.52 1.70 -2.87
C VAL A 38 -2.71 2.85 -1.90
N VAL A 39 -1.85 3.86 -2.04
CA VAL A 39 -2.02 5.15 -1.37
C VAL A 39 -2.78 6.09 -2.29
N GLU A 40 -3.94 6.55 -1.82
CA GLU A 40 -4.80 7.46 -2.54
C GLU A 40 -4.36 8.91 -2.30
N GLY A 41 -3.50 9.41 -3.18
CA GLY A 41 -3.10 10.82 -3.21
C GLY A 41 -4.15 11.71 -3.86
N ARG A 42 -3.99 13.03 -3.69
CA ARG A 42 -4.92 14.02 -4.25
C ARG A 42 -4.90 14.06 -5.78
N GLN A 43 -3.73 13.91 -6.38
CA GLN A 43 -3.55 13.91 -7.84
C GLN A 43 -3.29 12.49 -8.32
N ASN A 44 -2.24 11.88 -7.77
CA ASN A 44 -1.76 10.56 -8.18
C ASN A 44 -2.09 9.50 -7.13
N ARG A 45 -2.19 8.26 -7.60
CA ARG A 45 -2.26 7.08 -6.74
C ARG A 45 -0.88 6.46 -6.72
N PHE A 46 -0.49 5.84 -5.61
CA PHE A 46 0.83 5.25 -5.46
C PHE A 46 0.65 3.76 -5.18
N PHE A 47 1.17 2.93 -6.07
CA PHE A 47 1.23 1.48 -5.86
C PHE A 47 2.45 1.17 -5.00
N CYS A 48 2.22 0.63 -3.82
CA CYS A 48 3.22 0.46 -2.79
C CYS A 48 3.28 -0.99 -2.31
N MET A 49 4.45 -1.40 -1.85
CA MET A 49 4.64 -2.67 -1.15
C MET A 49 4.79 -2.42 0.34
N LEU A 50 4.14 -3.24 1.16
CA LEU A 50 4.31 -3.26 2.60
C LEU A 50 5.65 -3.91 2.94
N THR A 51 6.51 -3.21 3.65
CA THR A 51 7.91 -3.66 3.92
C THR A 51 8.18 -3.99 5.37
N ASP A 52 7.44 -3.38 6.31
CA ASP A 52 7.68 -3.52 7.73
C ASP A 52 6.42 -3.16 8.53
N VAL A 53 6.28 -3.77 9.72
CA VAL A 53 5.18 -3.52 10.66
C VAL A 53 5.79 -3.29 12.04
N SER A 54 5.34 -2.25 12.74
CA SER A 54 5.85 -1.87 14.05
C SER A 54 4.73 -1.42 14.99
N LEU A 55 4.98 -1.51 16.29
CA LEU A 55 4.09 -0.98 17.32
C LEU A 55 4.63 0.36 17.83
N GLY A 56 3.74 1.32 17.96
CA GLY A 56 4.01 2.67 18.45
C GLY A 56 3.13 3.04 19.64
N THR A 57 3.56 4.09 20.35
CA THR A 57 2.81 4.68 21.44
C THR A 57 2.84 6.21 21.34
N SER A 58 1.74 6.86 21.74
CA SER A 58 1.66 8.32 21.89
C SER A 58 2.32 8.80 23.18
N ASN A 59 2.42 7.92 24.19
CA ASN A 59 3.05 8.21 25.47
C ASN A 59 3.96 7.05 25.90
N PRO A 60 5.30 7.24 25.92
CA PRO A 60 6.26 6.19 26.31
C PRO A 60 6.02 5.60 27.70
N LYS A 61 5.35 6.33 28.61
CA LYS A 61 5.01 5.81 29.95
C LYS A 61 4.12 4.57 29.92
N ILE A 62 3.30 4.42 28.88
CA ILE A 62 2.43 3.24 28.70
C ILE A 62 3.25 1.96 28.56
N LEU A 63 4.45 2.05 27.98
CA LEU A 63 5.35 0.89 27.86
C LEU A 63 6.12 0.60 29.15
N LEU A 64 6.32 1.62 30.00
CA LEU A 64 7.01 1.48 31.29
C LEU A 64 6.10 0.92 32.38
N ASP A 65 4.80 1.23 32.30
CA ASP A 65 3.79 0.78 33.25
C ASP A 65 2.55 0.32 32.45
N PRO A 66 2.58 -0.92 31.91
CA PRO A 66 1.47 -1.44 31.12
C PRO A 66 0.23 -1.64 32.00
N PRO A 67 -0.98 -1.46 31.44
CA PRO A 67 -2.21 -1.70 32.18
C PRO A 67 -2.25 -3.15 32.67
N THR A 68 -2.62 -3.33 33.94
CA THR A 68 -3.03 -4.64 34.47
C THR A 68 -4.37 -5.07 33.86
N ASP A 69 -4.70 -6.37 33.93
CA ASP A 69 -5.84 -7.13 33.33
C ASP A 69 -7.29 -6.59 33.53
N ASP A 70 -7.47 -5.28 33.72
CA ASP A 70 -8.75 -4.61 33.65
C ASP A 70 -9.07 -4.29 32.18
N ASP A 71 -10.06 -5.00 31.63
CA ASP A 71 -10.52 -4.89 30.24
C ASP A 71 -10.83 -3.43 29.84
N PHE A 72 -11.36 -2.64 30.77
CA PHE A 72 -11.71 -1.23 30.53
C PHE A 72 -10.48 -0.34 30.32
N THR A 73 -9.44 -0.52 31.14
CA THR A 73 -8.20 0.25 31.04
C THR A 73 -7.44 -0.10 29.74
N SER A 74 -7.49 -1.38 29.33
CA SER A 74 -6.93 -1.86 28.07
C SER A 74 -7.66 -1.29 26.85
N GLU A 75 -8.98 -1.18 26.89
CA GLU A 75 -9.79 -0.64 25.79
C GLU A 75 -9.55 0.86 25.56
N ILE A 76 -9.42 1.65 26.64
CA ILE A 76 -9.10 3.09 26.57
C ILE A 76 -7.69 3.31 25.99
N LEU A 77 -6.71 2.51 26.44
CA LEU A 77 -5.32 2.63 25.98
C LEU A 77 -5.14 2.19 24.52
N ASN A 78 -5.89 1.19 24.06
CA ASN A 78 -5.95 0.82 22.64
C ASN A 78 -6.54 1.93 21.76
N GLY A 79 -7.41 2.80 22.31
CA GLY A 79 -7.99 3.93 21.59
C GLY A 79 -7.11 5.19 21.55
N ILE A 80 -6.25 5.41 22.56
CA ILE A 80 -5.60 6.72 22.81
C ILE A 80 -4.06 6.61 22.89
N GLY A 81 -3.56 5.46 23.30
CA GLY A 81 -2.19 5.26 23.77
C GLY A 81 -1.29 4.52 22.80
N THR A 82 -1.74 3.40 22.23
CA THR A 82 -0.93 2.52 21.38
C THR A 82 -1.49 2.47 19.96
N PHE A 83 -0.64 2.20 18.97
CA PHE A 83 -1.05 2.07 17.57
C PHE A 83 -0.05 1.23 16.76
N GLY A 84 -0.50 0.64 15.66
CA GLY A 84 0.38 0.04 14.67
C GLY A 84 0.87 1.08 13.67
N THR A 85 2.15 1.00 13.31
CA THR A 85 2.72 1.69 12.14
C THR A 85 3.19 0.68 11.11
N VAL A 86 3.14 1.09 9.85
CA VAL A 86 3.51 0.23 8.73
C VAL A 86 4.36 1.04 7.75
N LYS A 87 5.51 0.48 7.36
CA LYS A 87 6.36 1.09 6.32
C LYS A 87 5.97 0.58 4.95
N LEU A 88 5.82 1.52 4.03
CA LEU A 88 5.44 1.28 2.65
C LEU A 88 6.57 1.76 1.74
N GLN A 89 6.91 0.94 0.74
CA GLN A 89 7.83 1.32 -0.32
C GLN A 89 7.01 1.64 -1.59
N PRO A 90 6.97 2.91 -2.03
CA PRO A 90 6.37 3.27 -3.30
C PRO A 90 7.12 2.63 -4.47
N MET A 91 6.39 1.93 -5.33
CA MET A 91 6.95 1.26 -6.50
C MET A 91 6.64 2.02 -7.78
N LEU A 92 5.38 2.46 -7.92
CA LEU A 92 4.90 3.19 -9.10
C LEU A 92 3.91 4.29 -8.70
N MET A 93 3.90 5.34 -9.51
CA MET A 93 2.84 6.33 -9.54
C MET A 93 1.85 5.98 -10.65
N ILE A 94 0.57 6.06 -10.34
CA ILE A 94 -0.53 5.93 -11.30
C ILE A 94 -1.13 7.32 -11.45
N GLU A 95 -0.84 7.97 -12.58
CA GLU A 95 -1.37 9.29 -12.89
C GLU A 95 -2.80 9.15 -13.41
N ARG A 96 -3.73 9.86 -12.78
CA ARG A 96 -5.10 9.98 -13.27
C ARG A 96 -5.11 11.06 -14.35
N ASN A 97 -5.15 10.66 -15.62
CA ASN A 97 -5.34 11.61 -16.69
C ASN A 97 -6.78 12.16 -16.62
N THR A 98 -6.93 13.48 -16.53
CA THR A 98 -8.26 14.11 -16.49
C THR A 98 -8.90 14.22 -17.87
N LYS A 99 -8.15 13.94 -18.95
CA LYS A 99 -8.58 14.08 -20.34
C LYS A 99 -8.81 12.75 -21.05
N SER A 100 -8.24 11.66 -20.56
CA SER A 100 -8.50 10.30 -21.03
C SER A 100 -8.81 9.41 -19.82
N SER A 101 -9.68 8.41 -20.00
CA SER A 101 -9.97 7.42 -18.95
C SER A 101 -8.81 6.43 -18.71
N GLU A 102 -7.62 6.71 -19.27
CA GLU A 102 -6.45 5.84 -19.21
C GLU A 102 -5.56 6.26 -18.05
N GLU A 103 -5.28 5.30 -17.17
CA GLU A 103 -4.31 5.43 -16.09
C GLU A 103 -2.90 5.20 -16.65
N GLU A 104 -1.97 6.15 -16.41
CA GLU A 104 -0.59 6.03 -16.86
C GLU A 104 0.35 5.65 -15.70
N LEU A 105 1.15 4.60 -15.90
CA LEU A 105 2.19 4.18 -14.97
C LEU A 105 3.45 5.03 -15.13
N ARG A 106 3.94 5.59 -14.02
CA ARG A 106 5.16 6.39 -13.97
C ARG A 106 6.08 5.92 -12.82
N PRO A 107 7.41 6.05 -12.97
CA PRO A 107 8.31 5.96 -11.83
C PRO A 107 7.93 6.96 -10.74
N VAL A 108 8.14 6.58 -9.48
CA VAL A 108 7.85 7.47 -8.36
C VAL A 108 8.82 8.65 -8.35
N LYS A 109 8.28 9.87 -8.42
CA LYS A 109 9.06 11.13 -8.41
C LYS A 109 8.64 12.10 -7.30
N THR A 110 7.58 11.76 -6.57
CA THR A 110 7.04 12.57 -5.47
C THR A 110 6.35 11.65 -4.46
N ILE A 111 5.80 12.22 -3.40
CA ILE A 111 5.11 11.51 -2.32
C ILE A 111 3.67 12.01 -2.15
N PRO A 112 2.76 11.20 -1.61
CA PRO A 112 1.42 11.64 -1.22
C PRO A 112 1.46 12.68 -0.09
N SER A 113 0.33 13.36 0.11
CA SER A 113 0.17 14.27 1.25
C SER A 113 -0.01 13.50 2.55
N HIS A 114 0.22 14.17 3.68
CA HIS A 114 -0.18 13.67 4.98
C HIS A 114 -1.66 13.28 4.99
N PHE A 115 -1.94 12.22 5.71
CA PHE A 115 -3.26 11.64 5.91
C PHE A 115 -3.93 11.09 4.65
N SER A 116 -3.19 10.94 3.55
CA SER A 116 -3.66 10.16 2.39
C SER A 116 -4.06 8.75 2.84
N ASN A 117 -5.24 8.31 2.41
CA ASN A 117 -5.75 6.98 2.73
C ASN A 117 -4.91 5.90 2.08
N VAL A 118 -4.72 4.81 2.81
CA VAL A 118 -4.08 3.60 2.31
C VAL A 118 -5.11 2.48 2.28
N CYS A 119 -5.24 1.83 1.14
CA CYS A 119 -6.20 0.74 0.93
C CYS A 119 -5.49 -0.50 0.40
N ASP A 120 -6.10 -1.66 0.59
CA ASP A 120 -5.69 -2.86 -0.13
C ASP A 120 -5.71 -2.62 -1.65
N ALA A 121 -4.66 -3.09 -2.33
CA ALA A 121 -4.63 -3.07 -3.79
C ALA A 121 -5.69 -4.03 -4.34
N SER A 122 -6.52 -3.54 -5.26
CA SER A 122 -7.55 -4.35 -5.90
C SER A 122 -7.01 -5.11 -7.12
N GLU A 123 -7.77 -6.08 -7.61
CA GLU A 123 -7.47 -6.77 -8.87
C GLU A 123 -7.27 -5.78 -10.02
N HIS A 124 -8.09 -4.73 -10.07
CA HIS A 124 -7.94 -3.66 -11.05
C HIS A 124 -6.58 -2.96 -10.93
N ASP A 125 -6.14 -2.63 -9.71
CA ASP A 125 -4.84 -1.98 -9.50
C ASP A 125 -3.69 -2.87 -9.98
N PHE A 126 -3.79 -4.18 -9.71
CA PHE A 126 -2.82 -5.17 -10.19
C PHE A 126 -2.82 -5.28 -11.71
N LYS A 127 -3.97 -5.37 -12.35
CA LYS A 127 -4.07 -5.41 -13.82
C LYS A 127 -3.56 -4.12 -14.46
N THR A 128 -3.79 -2.96 -13.83
CA THR A 128 -3.20 -1.70 -14.29
C THR A 128 -1.67 -1.75 -14.26
N VAL A 129 -1.07 -2.33 -13.21
CA VAL A 129 0.39 -2.37 -13.02
C VAL A 129 1.09 -3.49 -13.80
N PHE A 130 0.55 -4.71 -13.75
CA PHE A 130 1.15 -5.93 -14.28
C PHE A 130 0.51 -6.41 -15.58
N GLY A 131 -0.61 -5.82 -16.00
CA GLY A 131 -1.34 -6.27 -17.19
C GLY A 131 -2.29 -7.43 -16.93
N ASP A 132 -3.00 -7.84 -17.99
CA ASP A 132 -3.90 -8.99 -18.01
C ASP A 132 -3.50 -9.89 -19.18
N GLU A 133 -3.29 -11.18 -18.91
CA GLU A 133 -2.95 -12.19 -19.92
C GLU A 133 -4.03 -12.34 -21.01
N HIS A 134 -5.27 -11.92 -20.71
CA HIS A 134 -6.39 -11.95 -21.65
C HIS A 134 -6.54 -10.67 -22.48
N ASP A 135 -5.66 -9.67 -22.34
CA ASP A 135 -5.71 -8.46 -23.18
C ASP A 135 -5.35 -8.80 -24.63
N PRO A 136 -6.28 -8.68 -25.60
CA PRO A 136 -6.02 -9.03 -26.99
C PRO A 136 -5.03 -8.09 -27.69
N ASN A 137 -4.73 -6.92 -27.10
CA ASN A 137 -3.87 -5.90 -27.72
C ASN A 137 -2.41 -5.96 -27.24
N LYS A 138 -2.10 -6.74 -26.20
CA LYS A 138 -0.77 -6.81 -25.60
C LYS A 138 -0.31 -8.25 -25.42
N LYS A 139 0.99 -8.50 -25.58
CA LYS A 139 1.57 -9.82 -25.32
C LYS A 139 1.95 -9.94 -23.85
N MET A 140 0.94 -10.21 -23.04
CA MET A 140 1.09 -10.44 -21.61
C MET A 140 1.33 -11.94 -21.33
N PHE A 141 2.28 -12.26 -20.47
CA PHE A 141 2.60 -13.63 -20.06
C PHE A 141 2.56 -13.78 -18.55
N ASN A 142 1.69 -14.64 -18.03
CA ASN A 142 1.55 -14.85 -16.59
C ASN A 142 2.75 -15.62 -16.01
N ILE A 143 3.36 -15.08 -14.96
CA ILE A 143 4.49 -15.69 -14.25
C ILE A 143 4.16 -16.21 -12.85
N GLY A 144 2.90 -16.11 -12.43
CA GLY A 144 2.42 -16.58 -11.13
C GLY A 144 1.51 -15.56 -10.45
N GLN A 145 1.31 -15.75 -9.15
CA GLN A 145 0.43 -14.94 -8.32
C GLN A 145 1.15 -14.54 -7.02
N PRO A 146 0.85 -13.37 -6.43
CA PRO A 146 1.31 -13.04 -5.09
C PRO A 146 0.75 -14.02 -4.05
N LEU A 147 1.45 -14.21 -2.93
CA LEU A 147 1.01 -15.15 -1.88
C LEU A 147 -0.34 -14.79 -1.24
N ASP A 148 -0.66 -13.49 -1.21
CA ASP A 148 -1.84 -12.97 -0.53
C ASP A 148 -2.99 -12.59 -1.50
N MET A 149 -2.88 -12.94 -2.79
CA MET A 149 -3.88 -12.55 -3.80
C MET A 149 -3.94 -13.51 -5.00
N ASP A 150 -5.15 -13.79 -5.48
CA ASP A 150 -5.36 -14.68 -6.64
C ASP A 150 -5.21 -13.97 -8.01
N THR A 151 -4.74 -12.73 -8.05
CA THR A 151 -4.58 -11.98 -9.32
C THR A 151 -3.24 -12.31 -9.97
N PRO A 152 -3.22 -12.68 -11.26
CA PRO A 152 -1.98 -13.02 -11.95
C PRO A 152 -1.06 -11.81 -12.09
N VAL A 153 0.24 -12.07 -11.97
CA VAL A 153 1.30 -11.13 -12.33
C VAL A 153 1.72 -11.47 -13.76
N CYS A 154 1.52 -10.53 -14.68
CA CYS A 154 1.92 -10.72 -16.07
C CYS A 154 3.19 -9.92 -16.39
N LEU A 155 3.97 -10.42 -17.34
CA LEU A 155 5.08 -9.74 -17.98
C LEU A 155 4.66 -9.30 -19.38
N ASP A 156 4.90 -8.04 -19.71
CA ASP A 156 4.79 -7.53 -21.08
C ASP A 156 6.00 -8.01 -21.89
N LEU A 157 5.77 -8.97 -22.79
CA LEU A 157 6.83 -9.59 -23.58
C LEU A 157 7.43 -8.65 -24.62
N ASP A 158 6.64 -7.71 -25.15
CA ASP A 158 7.15 -6.74 -26.13
C ASP A 158 8.09 -5.73 -25.44
N ARG A 159 7.77 -5.31 -24.20
CA ARG A 159 8.70 -4.52 -23.37
C ARG A 159 9.90 -5.33 -22.90
N PHE A 160 9.73 -6.60 -22.57
CA PHE A 160 10.83 -7.44 -22.07
C PHE A 160 11.96 -7.62 -23.10
N ILE A 161 11.60 -7.65 -24.39
CA ILE A 161 12.58 -7.76 -25.50
C ILE A 161 13.06 -6.41 -26.04
N GLU A 162 12.50 -5.30 -25.53
CA GLU A 162 12.88 -3.94 -25.94
C GLU A 162 14.32 -3.64 -25.51
N ARG A 163 15.14 -3.10 -26.42
CA ARG A 163 16.51 -2.70 -26.09
C ARG A 163 16.45 -1.38 -25.33
N SER A 164 17.13 -1.29 -24.19
CA SER A 164 17.16 -0.10 -23.31
C SER A 164 17.64 1.22 -23.96
N ASN A 165 18.07 1.19 -25.23
CA ASN A 165 18.65 2.32 -25.96
C ASN A 165 17.79 2.74 -27.16
N GLY A 166 16.47 2.51 -27.11
CA GLY A 166 15.49 3.07 -28.05
C GLY A 166 14.94 4.40 -27.56
#